data_AF-A0A4Y7U107-F1
#
_entry.id   AF-A0A4Y7U107-F1
#
_cell.length_a   1.000
_cell.length_b   1.000
_cell.length_c   1.000
_cell.angle_alpha   90.00
_cell.angle_beta   90.00
_cell.angle_gamma   90.00
#
_symmetry.space_group_name_H-M   'P 1'
#
loop_
_entity.id
_entity.type
_entity.pdbx_description
1 polymer ?
#
loop_
_entity_poly.entity_id
_entity_poly.type
_entity_poly.pdbx_seq_one_letter_code
_entity_poly.pdbx_strand_id
1 'polypeptide(L)'
;MRPVIPKRGEKEFEPRAGGSSLQAHILDRSRAAMFETLKATRTTSSKAISYGIWQPSLARTEVTVAKGIHFSSMGHSAPRYVADENGAEKLQKRLELLPEEAIYLIERGAMFCWKESVLRVEGLEGVPMTVQQAYSEMIGTEDLDLEKFQVYAYLKRLGYVVARARPPNKDYPASAPFSTSTPRRTVLERVKLLFGGFFSKIVRLFSKTADWWRPLRIDSCFFGITNYGSLFRSMRFIPSGHSVPLRREPPSEKPTPYQIFYNVYKPSTPFKKSSPPPPDFQMAVINARTTPMPTLQELTDLFEMRPDEPLPQPRKRGLPQQDAKPGTHNPPPTLTPTAPTYPPFLHRVFPSLFPVLVASKDRPRVVNPFTALKAGKKMIVIAVVDSGNVGFFRFSEGAFGEWPMA
;
A
#
# COMPACT_ATOMS: atom_id res chain seq x y z
N MET A 1 -26.53 -30.91 -19.58
CA MET A 1 -26.48 -29.67 -20.40
C MET A 1 -26.41 -28.46 -19.47
N ARG A 2 -25.73 -27.37 -19.84
CA ARG A 2 -25.73 -26.15 -19.02
C ARG A 2 -27.14 -25.53 -19.04
N PRO A 3 -27.73 -25.19 -17.89
CA PRO A 3 -29.03 -24.55 -17.87
C PRO A 3 -28.94 -23.21 -18.59
N VAL A 4 -29.80 -23.02 -19.59
CA VAL A 4 -29.92 -21.74 -20.29
C VAL A 4 -30.63 -20.78 -19.33
N ILE A 5 -29.89 -19.83 -18.78
CA ILE A 5 -30.47 -18.78 -17.94
C ILE A 5 -31.42 -17.98 -18.84
N PRO A 6 -32.73 -17.92 -18.54
CA PRO A 6 -33.65 -17.12 -19.33
C PRO A 6 -33.16 -15.68 -19.31
N LYS A 7 -33.01 -15.08 -20.50
CA LYS A 7 -32.72 -13.65 -20.61
C LYS A 7 -33.82 -12.93 -19.84
N ARG A 8 -33.44 -12.00 -18.95
CA ARG A 8 -34.40 -11.19 -18.19
C ARG A 8 -35.33 -10.50 -19.19
N GLY A 9 -36.54 -11.04 -19.34
CA GLY A 9 -37.55 -10.56 -20.27
C GLY A 9 -38.24 -9.30 -19.77
N GLU A 10 -39.18 -8.80 -20.57
CA GLU A 10 -40.13 -7.77 -20.12
C GLU A 10 -40.92 -8.28 -18.90
N LYS A 11 -41.32 -7.36 -18.03
CA LYS A 11 -42.05 -7.68 -16.81
C LYS A 11 -43.43 -8.23 -17.18
N GLU A 12 -43.60 -9.55 -17.14
CA GLU A 12 -44.90 -10.18 -17.35
C GLU A 12 -45.85 -9.83 -16.20
N PHE A 13 -47.09 -9.46 -16.53
CA PHE A 13 -48.12 -9.07 -15.57
C PHE A 13 -49.08 -10.23 -15.30
N GLU A 14 -49.74 -10.19 -14.14
CA GLU A 14 -50.85 -11.08 -13.86
C GLU A 14 -51.92 -10.95 -14.97
N PRO A 15 -52.44 -12.07 -15.51
CA PRO A 15 -53.51 -12.02 -16.50
C PRO A 15 -54.73 -11.33 -15.89
N ARG A 16 -55.28 -10.32 -16.58
CA ARG A 16 -56.51 -9.66 -16.14
C ARG A 16 -57.68 -10.65 -16.10
N ALA A 17 -58.70 -10.38 -15.30
CA ALA A 17 -59.96 -11.13 -15.36
C ALA A 17 -60.55 -11.01 -16.78
N GLY A 18 -60.57 -12.12 -17.54
CA GLY A 18 -60.89 -12.17 -18.97
C GLY A 18 -59.69 -12.07 -19.93
N GLY A 19 -58.46 -12.22 -19.44
CA GLY A 19 -57.22 -12.17 -20.21
C GLY A 19 -57.08 -13.32 -21.23
N SER A 20 -56.23 -13.09 -22.23
CA SER A 20 -55.96 -14.06 -23.30
C SER A 20 -55.23 -15.29 -22.74
N SER A 21 -55.62 -16.49 -23.17
CA SER A 21 -54.95 -17.75 -22.83
C SER A 21 -53.46 -17.74 -23.17
N LEU A 22 -53.06 -16.95 -24.17
CA LEU A 22 -51.68 -16.73 -24.56
C LEU A 22 -50.86 -16.04 -23.44
N GLN A 23 -51.47 -15.08 -22.71
CA GLN A 23 -50.81 -14.39 -21.59
C GLN A 23 -50.53 -15.35 -20.44
N ALA A 24 -51.52 -16.18 -20.08
CA ALA A 24 -51.36 -17.20 -19.04
C ALA A 24 -50.27 -18.21 -19.41
N HIS A 25 -50.28 -18.69 -20.66
CA HIS A 25 -49.27 -19.64 -21.14
C HIS A 25 -47.85 -19.06 -21.15
N ILE A 26 -47.68 -17.79 -21.54
CA ILE A 26 -46.37 -17.12 -21.51
C ILE A 26 -45.87 -16.99 -20.05
N LEU A 27 -46.76 -16.61 -19.12
CA LEU A 27 -46.44 -16.53 -17.70
C LEU A 27 -45.99 -17.88 -17.15
N ASP A 28 -46.76 -18.95 -17.42
CA ASP A 28 -46.42 -20.30 -16.96
C ASP A 28 -45.12 -20.81 -17.58
N ARG A 29 -44.89 -20.55 -18.86
CA ARG A 29 -43.61 -20.87 -19.53
C ARG A 29 -42.43 -20.16 -18.86
N SER A 30 -42.59 -18.87 -18.52
CA SER A 30 -41.54 -18.10 -17.85
C SER A 30 -41.27 -18.63 -16.43
N ARG A 31 -42.32 -19.00 -15.70
CA ARG A 31 -42.25 -19.58 -14.35
C ARG A 31 -41.60 -20.96 -14.36
N ALA A 32 -41.96 -21.81 -15.32
CA ALA A 32 -41.36 -23.12 -15.51
C ALA A 32 -39.87 -23.01 -15.83
N ALA A 33 -39.48 -22.11 -16.75
CA ALA A 33 -38.08 -21.85 -17.05
C ALA A 33 -37.30 -21.36 -15.82
N MET A 34 -37.88 -20.47 -15.01
CA MET A 34 -37.27 -20.05 -13.74
C MET A 34 -37.05 -21.24 -12.81
N PHE A 35 -38.07 -22.07 -12.57
CA PHE A 35 -37.93 -23.23 -11.70
C PHE A 35 -36.92 -24.25 -12.23
N GLU A 36 -36.87 -24.48 -13.54
CA GLU A 36 -35.86 -25.33 -14.16
C GLU A 36 -34.45 -24.80 -13.90
N THR A 37 -34.23 -23.49 -14.06
CA THR A 37 -32.92 -22.88 -13.77
C THR A 37 -32.54 -22.90 -12.30
N LEU A 38 -33.51 -22.81 -11.38
CA LEU A 38 -33.28 -22.94 -9.94
C LEU A 38 -32.99 -24.38 -9.52
N LYS A 39 -33.64 -25.36 -10.16
CA LYS A 39 -33.38 -26.80 -9.96
C LYS A 39 -32.02 -27.21 -10.50
N ALA A 40 -31.55 -26.56 -11.55
CA ALA A 40 -30.28 -26.90 -12.17
C ALA A 40 -29.11 -26.69 -11.19
N THR A 41 -28.26 -27.70 -11.08
CA THR A 41 -27.07 -27.66 -10.24
C THR A 41 -26.16 -26.52 -10.69
N ARG A 42 -25.81 -25.62 -9.77
CA ARG A 42 -24.85 -24.56 -10.03
C ARG A 42 -23.50 -25.20 -10.32
N THR A 43 -23.04 -25.09 -11.57
CA THR A 43 -21.73 -25.58 -12.00
C THR A 43 -20.82 -24.42 -12.31
N THR A 44 -19.58 -24.50 -11.87
CA THR A 44 -18.53 -23.55 -12.25
C THR A 44 -17.95 -23.97 -13.60
N SER A 45 -17.60 -22.98 -14.43
CA SER A 45 -17.02 -23.28 -15.74
C SER A 45 -15.59 -23.79 -15.59
N SER A 46 -15.28 -24.96 -16.14
CA SER A 46 -13.92 -25.52 -16.16
C SER A 46 -12.88 -24.61 -16.84
N LYS A 47 -13.32 -23.61 -17.61
CA LYS A 47 -12.45 -22.56 -18.19
C LYS A 47 -11.94 -21.54 -17.16
N ALA A 48 -12.61 -21.41 -16.02
CA ALA A 48 -12.26 -20.46 -14.97
C ALA A 48 -11.55 -21.13 -13.77
N ILE A 49 -11.56 -22.46 -13.70
CA ILE A 49 -11.03 -23.22 -12.58
C ILE A 49 -9.58 -23.60 -12.83
N SER A 50 -8.74 -23.29 -11.86
CA SER A 50 -7.31 -23.60 -11.84
C SER A 50 -7.03 -24.88 -11.08
N TYR A 51 -5.85 -25.45 -11.30
CA TYR A 51 -5.42 -26.70 -10.68
C TYR A 51 -4.08 -26.47 -10.02
N GLY A 52 -3.90 -27.00 -8.81
CA GLY A 52 -2.65 -26.87 -8.07
C GLY A 52 -2.40 -28.00 -7.08
N ILE A 53 -1.16 -28.13 -6.65
CA ILE A 53 -0.67 -29.18 -5.75
C ILE A 53 -0.04 -28.50 -4.55
N TRP A 54 -0.60 -28.73 -3.37
CA TRP A 54 -0.02 -28.31 -2.10
C TRP A 54 1.11 -29.25 -1.71
N GLN A 55 2.29 -28.65 -1.50
CA GLN A 55 3.49 -29.30 -1.00
C GLN A 55 3.71 -28.88 0.45
N PRO A 56 3.37 -29.74 1.43
CA PRO A 56 3.50 -29.40 2.86
C PRO A 56 4.95 -29.11 3.28
N SER A 57 5.92 -29.75 2.63
CA SER A 57 7.35 -29.58 2.89
C SER A 57 7.86 -28.16 2.59
N LEU A 58 7.29 -27.53 1.55
CA LEU A 58 7.65 -26.17 1.15
C LEU A 58 6.67 -25.10 1.66
N ALA A 59 5.54 -25.52 2.24
CA ALA A 59 4.39 -24.65 2.52
C ALA A 59 3.96 -23.82 1.28
N ARG A 60 3.94 -24.46 0.10
CA ARG A 60 3.60 -23.82 -1.18
C ARG A 60 2.60 -24.64 -1.98
N THR A 61 1.76 -23.94 -2.73
CA THR A 61 0.94 -24.58 -3.77
C THR A 61 1.58 -24.34 -5.13
N GLU A 62 2.03 -25.42 -5.77
CA GLU A 62 2.41 -25.40 -7.18
C GLU A 62 1.16 -25.33 -8.05
N VAL A 63 1.11 -24.39 -8.99
CA VAL A 63 0.00 -24.27 -9.94
C VAL A 63 0.33 -25.07 -11.19
N THR A 64 -0.41 -26.16 -11.43
CA THR A 64 -0.25 -27.00 -12.63
C THR A 64 -0.94 -26.38 -13.83
N VAL A 65 -2.13 -25.81 -13.63
CA VAL A 65 -2.91 -25.16 -14.69
C VAL A 65 -3.48 -23.85 -14.16
N ALA A 66 -2.92 -22.74 -14.62
CA ALA A 66 -3.38 -21.40 -14.27
C ALA A 66 -4.53 -20.96 -15.19
N LYS A 67 -5.71 -20.66 -14.63
CA LYS A 67 -6.86 -20.10 -15.36
C LYS A 67 -7.46 -18.88 -14.66
N GLY A 68 -8.13 -18.03 -15.43
CA GLY A 68 -8.79 -16.84 -14.91
C GLY A 68 -7.85 -15.68 -14.60
N ILE A 69 -8.40 -14.64 -13.97
CA ILE A 69 -7.74 -13.33 -13.81
C ILE A 69 -6.84 -13.23 -12.58
N HIS A 70 -6.94 -14.17 -11.64
CA HIS A 70 -6.32 -14.04 -10.32
C HIS A 70 -4.78 -14.03 -10.37
N PHE A 71 -4.17 -14.79 -11.27
CA PHE A 71 -2.70 -14.90 -11.41
C PHE A 71 -2.00 -13.67 -12.01
N SER A 72 -2.77 -12.66 -12.42
CA SER A 72 -2.23 -11.33 -12.75
C SER A 72 -1.60 -10.66 -11.53
N SER A 73 -2.17 -10.90 -10.35
CA SER A 73 -1.73 -10.32 -9.07
C SER A 73 -1.24 -11.33 -8.05
N MET A 74 -1.64 -12.61 -8.16
CA MET A 74 -1.28 -13.67 -7.22
C MET A 74 -0.18 -14.59 -7.76
N GLY A 75 0.58 -15.17 -6.83
CA GLY A 75 1.64 -16.13 -7.10
C GLY A 75 2.94 -15.52 -7.59
N HIS A 76 4.01 -16.28 -7.44
CA HIS A 76 5.35 -15.89 -7.89
C HIS A 76 6.00 -17.05 -8.64
N SER A 77 6.91 -16.73 -9.55
CA SER A 77 7.64 -17.75 -10.30
C SER A 77 8.91 -18.11 -9.55
N ALA A 78 8.98 -19.33 -9.03
CA ALA A 78 10.15 -19.84 -8.33
C ALA A 78 10.88 -20.89 -9.20
N PRO A 79 12.22 -20.85 -9.29
CA PRO A 79 12.98 -21.90 -9.94
C PRO A 79 13.08 -23.13 -9.01
N ARG A 80 12.65 -24.30 -9.48
CA ARG A 80 12.74 -25.57 -8.75
C ARG A 80 13.43 -26.62 -9.58
N TYR A 81 14.22 -27.46 -8.92
CA TYR A 81 14.83 -28.63 -9.54
C TYR A 81 13.78 -29.73 -9.65
N VAL A 82 13.67 -30.27 -10.85
CA VAL A 82 12.77 -31.37 -11.17
C VAL A 82 13.64 -32.49 -11.71
N ALA A 83 13.58 -33.66 -11.08
CA ALA A 83 14.23 -34.84 -11.62
C ALA A 83 13.52 -35.22 -12.91
N ASP A 84 14.27 -35.27 -14.01
CA ASP A 84 13.78 -35.81 -15.28
C ASP A 84 13.59 -37.33 -15.16
N GLU A 85 12.90 -37.95 -16.12
CA GLU A 85 12.69 -39.41 -16.15
C GLU A 85 14.03 -40.20 -16.16
N ASN A 86 15.10 -39.54 -16.60
CA ASN A 86 16.47 -40.07 -16.63
C ASN A 86 17.29 -39.75 -15.37
N GLY A 87 16.68 -39.19 -14.32
CA GLY A 87 17.34 -38.83 -13.06
C GLY A 87 18.20 -37.55 -13.11
N ALA A 88 18.24 -36.84 -14.24
CA ALA A 88 18.94 -35.57 -14.36
C ALA A 88 18.10 -34.43 -13.77
N GLU A 89 18.66 -33.64 -12.84
CA GLU A 89 17.96 -32.50 -12.26
C GLU A 89 17.92 -31.32 -13.23
N LYS A 90 16.73 -30.98 -13.71
CA LYS A 90 16.51 -29.81 -14.57
C LYS A 90 15.87 -28.69 -13.78
N LEU A 91 16.41 -27.47 -13.92
CA LEU A 91 15.83 -26.28 -13.31
C LEU A 91 14.61 -25.83 -14.12
N GLN A 92 13.42 -25.95 -13.54
CA GLN A 92 12.16 -25.50 -14.15
C GLN A 92 11.56 -24.36 -13.33
N LYS A 93 11.13 -23.29 -14.00
CA LYS A 93 10.37 -22.22 -13.35
C LYS A 93 8.93 -22.67 -13.17
N ARG A 94 8.46 -22.74 -11.92
CA ARG A 94 7.10 -23.12 -11.54
C ARG A 94 6.37 -21.92 -10.94
N LEU A 95 5.05 -21.86 -11.13
CA LEU A 95 4.22 -20.84 -10.50
C LEU A 95 3.80 -21.35 -9.12
N GLU A 96 4.27 -20.68 -8.07
CA GLU A 96 3.97 -21.02 -6.68
C GLU A 96 3.06 -19.96 -6.05
N LEU A 97 2.07 -20.43 -5.31
CA LEU A 97 1.20 -19.60 -4.47
C LEU A 97 1.62 -19.71 -3.01
N LEU A 98 1.50 -18.59 -2.30
CA LEU A 98 1.56 -18.57 -0.84
C LEU A 98 0.31 -19.25 -0.24
N PRO A 99 0.39 -19.74 1.00
CA PRO A 99 -0.74 -20.41 1.64
C PRO A 99 -2.01 -19.54 1.65
N GLU A 100 -1.92 -18.25 1.95
CA GLU A 100 -3.11 -17.37 1.95
C GLU A 100 -3.72 -17.16 0.56
N GLU A 101 -2.89 -17.16 -0.50
CA GLU A 101 -3.38 -17.04 -1.87
C GLU A 101 -4.09 -18.33 -2.31
N ALA A 102 -3.54 -19.48 -1.91
CA ALA A 102 -4.10 -20.78 -2.21
C ALA A 102 -5.44 -21.01 -1.50
N ILE A 103 -5.51 -20.77 -0.18
CA ILE A 103 -6.75 -20.87 0.59
C ILE A 103 -7.82 -19.96 -0.04
N TYR A 104 -7.46 -18.72 -0.39
CA TYR A 104 -8.39 -17.77 -1.00
C TYR A 104 -8.99 -18.29 -2.31
N LEU A 105 -8.18 -18.88 -3.19
CA LEU A 105 -8.66 -19.43 -4.45
C LEU A 105 -9.52 -20.68 -4.26
N ILE A 106 -9.19 -21.53 -3.27
CA ILE A 106 -9.98 -22.71 -2.90
C ILE A 106 -11.35 -22.28 -2.34
N GLU A 107 -11.37 -21.34 -1.40
CA GLU A 107 -12.60 -20.82 -0.77
C GLU A 107 -13.52 -20.13 -1.80
N ARG A 108 -12.95 -19.43 -2.78
CA ARG A 108 -13.70 -18.81 -3.88
C ARG A 108 -14.23 -19.80 -4.91
N GLY A 109 -13.84 -21.08 -4.85
CA GLY A 109 -14.16 -22.09 -5.86
C GLY A 109 -13.49 -21.83 -7.21
N ALA A 110 -12.35 -21.13 -7.20
CA ALA A 110 -11.59 -20.78 -8.40
C ALA A 110 -10.40 -21.73 -8.66
N MET A 111 -10.08 -22.60 -7.71
CA MET A 111 -8.99 -23.57 -7.82
C MET A 111 -9.35 -24.88 -7.12
N PHE A 112 -9.04 -26.01 -7.77
CA PHE A 112 -8.92 -27.30 -7.10
C PHE A 112 -7.48 -27.53 -6.70
N CYS A 113 -7.28 -27.99 -5.46
CA CYS A 113 -5.96 -28.24 -4.92
C CYS A 113 -5.87 -29.68 -4.41
N TRP A 114 -4.75 -30.35 -4.66
CA TRP A 114 -4.46 -31.69 -4.16
C TRP A 114 -3.30 -31.64 -3.19
N LYS A 115 -3.27 -32.53 -2.20
CA LYS A 115 -2.10 -32.70 -1.34
C LYS A 115 -1.11 -33.64 -2.04
N GLU A 116 0.17 -33.26 -2.08
CA GLU A 116 1.23 -34.04 -2.74
C GLU A 116 1.27 -35.51 -2.27
N SER A 117 1.06 -35.76 -0.98
CA SER A 117 1.05 -37.13 -0.42
C SER A 117 -0.04 -38.02 -1.02
N VAL A 118 -1.19 -37.43 -1.40
CA VAL A 118 -2.32 -38.17 -1.98
C VAL A 118 -2.05 -38.47 -3.45
N LEU A 119 -1.48 -37.51 -4.19
CA LEU A 119 -1.11 -37.71 -5.60
C LEU A 119 -0.04 -38.78 -5.80
N ARG A 120 0.89 -38.94 -4.85
CA ARG A 120 1.89 -40.02 -4.90
C ARG A 120 1.27 -41.41 -4.78
N VAL A 121 0.08 -41.53 -4.18
CA VAL A 121 -0.58 -42.80 -3.93
C VAL A 121 -1.65 -43.09 -4.99
N GLU A 122 -2.44 -42.09 -5.36
CA GLU A 122 -3.63 -42.25 -6.23
C GLU A 122 -3.45 -41.63 -7.64
N GLY A 123 -2.30 -41.02 -7.94
CA GLY A 123 -2.11 -40.25 -9.17
C GLY A 123 -3.02 -39.02 -9.24
N LEU A 124 -3.21 -38.47 -10.45
CA LEU A 124 -4.10 -37.32 -10.71
C LEU A 124 -5.61 -37.63 -10.57
N GLU A 125 -5.96 -38.88 -10.22
CA GLU A 125 -7.34 -39.32 -9.97
C GLU A 125 -7.80 -39.12 -8.52
N GLY A 126 -6.89 -38.71 -7.62
CA GLY A 126 -7.23 -38.48 -6.22
C GLY A 126 -8.26 -37.38 -6.01
N VAL A 127 -8.91 -37.40 -4.84
CA VAL A 127 -9.92 -36.39 -4.48
C VAL A 127 -9.24 -35.06 -4.12
N PRO A 128 -9.67 -33.91 -4.67
CA PRO A 128 -9.12 -32.61 -4.28
C PRO A 128 -9.45 -32.30 -2.82
N MET A 129 -8.58 -31.53 -2.17
CA MET A 129 -8.76 -31.17 -0.76
C MET A 129 -10.03 -30.34 -0.55
N THR A 130 -10.71 -30.61 0.57
CA THR A 130 -11.84 -29.79 1.00
C THR A 130 -11.36 -28.42 1.49
N VAL A 131 -12.25 -27.43 1.54
CA VAL A 131 -11.92 -26.11 2.11
C VAL A 131 -11.47 -26.26 3.58
N GLN A 132 -12.14 -27.11 4.36
CA GLN A 132 -11.77 -27.36 5.75
C GLN A 132 -10.37 -27.95 5.88
N GLN A 133 -10.03 -28.91 5.01
CA GLN A 133 -8.70 -29.49 4.97
C GLN A 133 -7.63 -28.47 4.56
N ALA A 134 -7.92 -27.60 3.60
CA ALA A 134 -7.01 -26.53 3.21
C ALA A 134 -6.72 -25.58 4.38
N TYR A 135 -7.75 -25.19 5.13
CA TYR A 135 -7.60 -24.38 6.35
C TYR A 135 -6.74 -25.08 7.40
N SER A 136 -6.95 -26.37 7.65
CA SER A 136 -6.17 -27.10 8.66
C SER A 136 -4.70 -27.30 8.28
N GLU A 137 -4.40 -27.44 6.99
CA GLU A 137 -3.05 -27.74 6.51
C GLU A 137 -2.21 -26.49 6.22
N MET A 138 -2.85 -25.41 5.77
CA MET A 138 -2.15 -24.21 5.30
C MET A 138 -2.07 -23.12 6.38
N ILE A 139 -3.04 -23.03 7.30
CA ILE A 139 -2.98 -22.07 8.41
C ILE A 139 -1.94 -22.52 9.43
N GLY A 140 -1.16 -21.58 9.96
CA GLY A 140 -0.02 -21.83 10.84
C GLY A 140 1.31 -22.07 10.11
N THR A 141 1.29 -22.12 8.77
CA THR A 141 2.52 -22.22 7.97
C THR A 141 3.06 -20.82 7.64
N GLU A 142 4.38 -20.63 7.70
CA GLU A 142 5.07 -19.36 7.34
C GLU A 142 4.45 -18.08 7.92
N ASP A 143 4.26 -18.10 9.24
CA ASP A 143 3.68 -17.00 10.02
C ASP A 143 2.28 -16.58 9.53
N LEU A 144 1.55 -17.47 8.85
CA LEU A 144 0.16 -17.23 8.45
C LEU A 144 -0.80 -17.61 9.58
N ASP A 145 -1.26 -16.61 10.32
CA ASP A 145 -2.33 -16.79 11.28
C ASP A 145 -3.70 -16.65 10.60
N LEU A 146 -4.75 -17.13 11.28
CA LEU A 146 -6.12 -17.03 10.81
C LEU A 146 -6.53 -15.57 10.58
N GLU A 147 -6.13 -14.66 11.46
CA GLU A 147 -6.41 -13.23 11.40
C GLU A 147 -5.78 -12.60 10.15
N LYS A 148 -4.54 -13.00 9.84
CA LYS A 148 -3.82 -12.53 8.66
C LYS A 148 -4.53 -13.00 7.39
N PHE A 149 -4.97 -14.25 7.35
CA PHE A 149 -5.78 -14.76 6.25
C PHE A 149 -7.12 -14.02 6.11
N GLN A 150 -7.85 -13.76 7.21
CA GLN A 150 -9.12 -13.04 7.17
C GLN A 150 -8.96 -11.63 6.57
N VAL A 151 -7.92 -10.91 7.00
CA VAL A 151 -7.57 -9.59 6.45
C VAL A 151 -7.22 -9.69 4.97
N TYR A 152 -6.41 -10.67 4.57
CA TYR A 152 -6.07 -10.91 3.17
C TYR A 152 -7.31 -11.15 2.31
N ALA A 153 -8.19 -12.07 2.74
CA ALA A 153 -9.40 -12.41 2.03
C ALA A 153 -10.34 -11.20 1.90
N TYR A 154 -10.48 -10.39 2.96
CA TYR A 154 -11.27 -9.17 2.94
C TYR A 154 -10.74 -8.16 1.90
N LEU A 155 -9.44 -7.85 1.93
CA LEU A 155 -8.83 -6.91 1.00
C LEU A 155 -8.89 -7.41 -0.46
N LYS A 156 -8.67 -8.70 -0.68
CA LYS A 156 -8.79 -9.29 -2.03
C LYS A 156 -10.22 -9.23 -2.57
N ARG A 157 -11.24 -9.41 -1.73
CA ARG A 157 -12.66 -9.25 -2.14
C ARG A 157 -13.00 -7.81 -2.51
N LEU A 158 -12.36 -6.83 -1.88
CA LEU A 158 -12.46 -5.41 -2.24
C LEU A 158 -11.69 -5.05 -3.52
N GLY A 159 -10.92 -5.98 -4.09
CA GLY A 159 -10.15 -5.78 -5.33
C GLY A 159 -8.75 -5.18 -5.12
N TYR A 160 -8.29 -5.03 -3.88
CA TYR A 160 -6.91 -4.62 -3.61
C TYR A 160 -5.94 -5.73 -4.00
N VAL A 161 -4.74 -5.35 -4.41
CA VAL A 161 -3.63 -6.30 -4.52
C VAL A 161 -2.89 -6.31 -3.19
N VAL A 162 -2.65 -7.51 -2.67
CA VAL A 162 -2.01 -7.73 -1.37
C VAL A 162 -0.80 -8.62 -1.61
N ALA A 163 0.36 -8.18 -1.14
CA ALA A 163 1.63 -8.91 -1.20
C ALA A 163 2.26 -8.94 0.19
N ARG A 164 3.12 -9.92 0.48
CA ARG A 164 3.87 -9.98 1.73
C ARG A 164 4.89 -8.84 1.77
N ALA A 165 4.95 -8.13 2.89
CA ALA A 165 5.92 -7.06 3.11
C ALA A 165 7.33 -7.62 3.29
N ARG A 166 7.45 -8.76 3.99
CA ARG A 166 8.69 -9.52 4.09
C ARG A 166 8.67 -10.70 3.12
N PRO A 167 9.64 -10.79 2.20
CA PRO A 167 9.70 -11.91 1.28
C PRO A 167 9.99 -13.20 2.05
N PRO A 168 9.12 -14.23 2.00
CA PRO A 168 9.35 -15.49 2.70
C PRO A 168 10.46 -16.33 2.06
N ASN A 169 10.67 -16.19 0.74
CA ASN A 169 11.76 -16.82 0.00
C ASN A 169 12.50 -15.77 -0.84
N LYS A 170 13.76 -16.04 -1.19
CA LYS A 170 14.59 -15.19 -2.07
C LYS A 170 13.96 -14.95 -3.44
N ASP A 171 13.20 -15.93 -3.92
CA ASP A 171 12.51 -15.86 -5.22
C ASP A 171 11.22 -15.03 -5.17
N TYR A 172 10.76 -14.64 -3.97
CA TYR A 172 9.58 -13.80 -3.82
C TYR A 172 9.88 -12.36 -4.22
N PRO A 173 9.06 -11.72 -5.08
CA PRO A 173 9.31 -10.37 -5.54
C PRO A 173 9.17 -9.37 -4.39
N ALA A 174 10.27 -8.73 -4.01
CA ALA A 174 10.25 -7.63 -3.06
C ALA A 174 9.70 -6.36 -3.72
N SER A 175 8.91 -5.59 -2.97
CA SER A 175 8.43 -4.28 -3.42
C SER A 175 9.60 -3.30 -3.58
N ALA A 176 9.52 -2.43 -4.57
CA ALA A 176 10.50 -1.36 -4.72
C ALA A 176 10.59 -0.54 -3.42
N PRO A 177 11.80 -0.23 -2.92
CA PRO A 177 11.95 0.64 -1.77
C PRO A 177 11.32 1.99 -2.09
N PHE A 178 10.74 2.63 -1.09
CA PHE A 178 10.25 3.98 -1.26
C PHE A 178 11.38 4.91 -1.69
N SER A 179 11.11 5.81 -2.63
CA SER A 179 12.06 6.87 -2.97
C SER A 179 12.19 7.78 -1.75
N THR A 180 13.26 7.59 -0.98
CA THR A 180 13.64 8.59 0.01
C THR A 180 13.96 9.85 -0.79
N SER A 181 13.11 10.86 -0.63
CA SER A 181 13.47 12.21 -1.04
C SER A 181 14.66 12.57 -0.15
N THR A 182 15.87 12.26 -0.62
CA THR A 182 17.04 12.95 -0.13
C THR A 182 16.72 14.42 -0.39
N PRO A 183 16.62 15.27 0.65
CA PRO A 183 16.35 16.67 0.43
C PRO A 183 17.40 17.13 -0.58
N ARG A 184 16.96 17.71 -1.69
CA ARG A 184 17.88 18.31 -2.68
C ARG A 184 18.70 19.31 -1.89
N ARG A 185 19.91 18.90 -1.49
CA ARG A 185 20.79 19.72 -0.66
C ARG A 185 21.00 21.00 -1.43
N THR A 186 20.40 22.08 -0.92
CA THR A 186 20.54 23.39 -1.53
C THR A 186 22.03 23.73 -1.54
N VAL A 187 22.50 24.49 -2.53
CA VAL A 187 23.93 24.89 -2.62
C VAL A 187 24.41 25.50 -1.30
N LEU A 188 23.52 26.20 -0.60
CA LEU A 188 23.72 26.77 0.73
C LEU A 188 24.10 25.73 1.81
N GLU A 189 23.53 24.52 1.78
CA GLU A 189 23.88 23.45 2.73
C GLU A 189 25.25 22.84 2.45
N ARG A 190 25.66 22.76 1.18
CA ARG A 190 27.03 22.35 0.83
C ARG A 190 28.06 23.38 1.29
N VAL A 191 27.73 24.68 1.14
CA VAL A 191 28.55 25.78 1.66
C VAL A 191 28.59 25.75 3.19
N LYS A 192 27.47 25.48 3.88
CA LYS A 192 27.45 25.31 5.35
C LYS A 192 28.29 24.13 5.83
N LEU A 193 28.42 23.05 5.07
CA LEU A 193 29.32 21.94 5.39
C LEU A 193 30.79 22.32 5.22
N LEU A 194 31.12 23.07 4.17
CA LEU A 194 32.48 23.58 3.91
C LEU A 194 32.93 24.61 4.96
N PHE A 195 32.04 25.51 5.37
CA PHE A 195 32.31 26.51 6.41
C PHE A 195 31.95 26.02 7.82
N GLY A 196 31.33 24.85 7.96
CA GLY A 196 30.81 24.33 9.22
C GLY A 196 31.91 24.04 10.24
N GLY A 197 33.10 23.65 9.80
CA GLY A 197 34.27 23.51 10.67
C GLY A 197 34.79 24.83 11.24
N PHE A 198 34.63 25.93 10.49
CA PHE A 198 35.05 27.28 10.89
C PHE A 198 33.99 27.96 11.76
N PHE A 199 32.73 27.91 11.32
CA PHE A 199 31.59 28.44 12.06
C PHE A 199 31.31 27.67 13.35
N SER A 200 31.49 26.35 13.41
CA SER A 200 31.30 25.61 14.68
C SER A 200 32.34 25.95 15.74
N LYS A 201 33.57 26.32 15.36
CA LYS A 201 34.59 26.81 16.29
C LYS A 201 34.26 28.21 16.80
N ILE A 202 33.79 29.09 15.93
CA ILE A 202 33.32 30.44 16.29
C ILE A 202 32.08 30.37 17.18
N VAL A 203 31.08 29.55 16.79
CA VAL A 203 29.88 29.30 17.58
C VAL A 203 30.23 28.66 18.92
N ARG A 204 31.20 27.75 19.01
CA ARG A 204 31.69 27.20 20.31
C ARG A 204 32.38 28.24 21.19
N LEU A 205 33.02 29.26 20.61
CA LEU A 205 33.54 30.39 21.38
C LEU A 205 32.41 31.27 21.93
N PHE A 206 31.34 31.46 21.15
CA PHE A 206 30.16 32.25 21.57
C PHE A 206 29.14 31.45 22.41
N SER A 207 29.11 30.12 22.31
CA SER A 207 28.17 29.23 23.02
C SER A 207 28.73 28.65 24.32
N LYS A 208 29.96 28.99 24.69
CA LYS A 208 30.64 28.56 25.93
C LYS A 208 30.07 29.16 27.22
N THR A 209 28.85 29.68 27.16
CA THR A 209 28.27 30.42 28.28
C THR A 209 26.80 30.07 28.52
N ALA A 210 26.39 28.84 28.19
CA ALA A 210 25.17 28.27 28.73
C ALA A 210 25.42 27.82 30.18
N ASP A 211 25.54 28.78 31.09
CA ASP A 211 25.54 28.54 32.53
C ASP A 211 24.17 27.98 32.92
N TRP A 212 24.12 26.70 33.28
CA TRP A 212 22.87 26.01 33.69
C TRP A 212 22.15 26.77 34.83
N TRP A 213 22.89 27.48 35.68
CA TRP A 213 22.35 28.23 36.81
C TRP A 213 21.82 29.64 36.48
N ARG A 214 21.88 30.08 35.21
CA ARG A 214 21.32 31.37 34.74
C ARG A 214 20.61 31.21 33.38
N PRO A 215 19.40 30.60 33.33
CA PRO A 215 18.68 30.33 32.08
C PRO A 215 18.14 31.57 31.35
N LEU A 216 18.11 32.72 32.04
CA LEU A 216 17.66 34.01 31.50
C LEU A 216 18.87 34.95 31.45
N ARG A 217 19.60 34.93 30.33
CA ARG A 217 20.59 35.97 30.04
C ARG A 217 19.86 37.20 29.53
N ILE A 218 19.43 38.06 30.46
CA ILE A 218 18.77 39.33 30.16
C ILE A 218 19.80 40.38 29.69
N ASP A 219 21.08 40.18 30.00
CA ASP A 219 22.15 41.18 29.88
C ASP A 219 22.93 41.16 28.56
N SER A 220 22.30 40.86 27.42
CA SER A 220 22.98 41.01 26.13
C SER A 220 22.13 41.76 25.11
N CYS A 221 22.61 42.94 24.73
CA CYS A 221 22.07 43.79 23.66
C CYS A 221 21.94 43.04 22.31
N PHE A 222 22.70 41.94 22.11
CA PHE A 222 22.74 41.19 20.85
C PHE A 222 22.09 39.80 20.89
N PHE A 223 21.84 39.23 22.09
CA PHE A 223 21.29 37.88 22.27
C PHE A 223 20.12 37.84 23.26
N GLY A 224 19.40 38.96 23.40
CA GLY A 224 18.21 39.04 24.23
C GLY A 224 17.11 38.07 23.78
N ILE A 225 16.30 37.63 24.74
CA ILE A 225 15.11 36.81 24.48
C ILE A 225 14.06 37.70 23.78
N THR A 226 14.04 37.67 22.45
CA THR A 226 13.14 38.54 21.65
C THR A 226 11.74 37.96 21.44
N ASN A 227 11.56 36.66 21.66
CA ASN A 227 10.31 35.96 21.40
C ASN A 227 9.98 35.02 22.56
N TYR A 228 8.71 34.95 22.95
CA TYR A 228 8.18 33.98 23.92
C TYR A 228 8.62 32.55 23.58
N GLY A 229 8.68 32.19 22.30
CA GLY A 229 9.19 30.87 21.87
C GLY A 229 10.65 30.61 22.28
N SER A 230 11.50 31.65 22.26
CA SER A 230 12.89 31.57 22.72
C SER A 230 12.97 31.43 24.24
N LEU A 231 12.11 32.18 24.96
CA LEU A 231 11.98 32.13 26.41
C LEU A 231 11.57 30.74 26.90
N PHE A 232 10.49 30.18 26.35
CA PHE A 232 10.02 28.85 26.73
C PHE A 232 11.02 27.75 26.34
N ARG A 233 11.82 27.97 25.29
CA ARG A 233 12.91 27.05 24.91
C ARG A 233 14.07 27.09 25.90
N SER A 234 14.45 28.25 26.42
CA SER A 234 15.54 28.38 27.40
C SER A 234 15.15 27.89 28.80
N MET A 235 13.87 28.02 29.18
CA MET A 235 13.36 27.47 30.45
C MET A 235 13.12 25.95 30.42
N ARG A 236 13.30 25.28 29.28
CA ARG A 236 12.93 23.88 29.11
C ARG A 236 14.01 22.96 29.70
N PHE A 237 13.73 22.39 30.87
CA PHE A 237 14.64 21.45 31.55
C PHE A 237 14.73 20.09 30.84
N ILE A 238 13.59 19.52 30.43
CA ILE A 238 13.54 18.24 29.70
C ILE A 238 13.49 18.53 28.20
N PRO A 239 14.49 18.12 27.41
CA PRO A 239 14.44 18.29 25.96
C PRO A 239 13.20 17.56 25.46
N SER A 240 12.26 18.30 24.90
CA SER A 240 11.03 17.71 24.40
C SER A 240 10.51 18.50 23.22
N GLY A 241 9.91 17.78 22.29
CA GLY A 241 9.56 18.28 20.96
C GLY A 241 9.72 17.18 19.92
N HIS A 242 9.16 17.42 18.74
CA HIS A 242 9.08 16.44 17.65
C HIS A 242 10.44 16.00 17.08
N SER A 243 11.49 16.80 17.27
CA SER A 243 12.85 16.51 16.78
C SER A 243 13.73 15.79 17.79
N VAL A 244 13.25 15.57 19.02
CA VAL A 244 14.00 14.87 20.06
C VAL A 244 13.66 13.38 19.96
N PRO A 245 14.64 12.48 19.75
CA PRO A 245 14.37 11.05 19.72
C PRO A 245 13.83 10.60 21.08
N LEU A 246 12.89 9.67 21.07
CA LEU A 246 12.37 9.08 22.30
C LEU A 246 13.49 8.38 23.06
N ARG A 247 13.37 8.32 24.39
CA ARG A 247 14.28 7.54 25.23
C ARG A 247 14.11 6.07 24.84
N ARG A 248 15.11 5.52 24.15
CA ARG A 248 15.16 4.11 23.77
C ARG A 248 15.50 3.30 25.01
N GLU A 249 14.58 2.44 25.41
CA GLU A 249 14.90 1.35 26.33
C GLU A 249 15.82 0.35 25.61
N PRO A 250 16.66 -0.41 26.32
CA PRO A 250 17.43 -1.47 25.69
C PRO A 250 16.48 -2.39 24.92
N PRO A 251 16.88 -2.89 23.73
CA PRO A 251 16.02 -3.70 22.89
C PRO A 251 15.47 -4.86 23.71
N SER A 252 14.15 -4.88 23.92
CA SER A 252 13.48 -5.99 24.56
C SER A 252 13.65 -7.23 23.67
N GLU A 253 14.07 -8.35 24.26
CA GLU A 253 14.30 -9.61 23.53
C GLU A 253 13.01 -10.19 22.92
N LYS A 254 11.83 -9.69 23.32
CA LYS A 254 10.55 -10.20 22.83
C LYS A 254 10.19 -9.56 21.49
N PRO A 255 9.85 -10.35 20.46
CA PRO A 255 9.39 -9.81 19.19
C PRO A 255 8.09 -9.02 19.41
N THR A 256 8.06 -7.79 18.92
CA THR A 256 6.86 -6.95 19.01
C THR A 256 5.75 -7.53 18.12
N PRO A 257 4.50 -7.57 18.60
CA PRO A 257 3.37 -8.06 17.80
C PRO A 257 3.07 -7.13 16.62
N TYR A 258 3.50 -5.86 16.72
CA TYR A 258 3.32 -4.84 15.71
C TYR A 258 4.39 -4.92 14.63
N GLN A 259 4.14 -5.78 13.66
CA GLN A 259 5.03 -5.98 12.54
C GLN A 259 4.30 -5.84 11.21
N ILE A 260 4.91 -5.11 10.27
CA ILE A 260 4.36 -4.95 8.93
C ILE A 260 4.39 -6.29 8.22
N PHE A 261 3.22 -6.78 7.84
CA PHE A 261 3.04 -8.10 7.23
C PHE A 261 2.58 -8.01 5.78
N TYR A 262 1.70 -7.05 5.46
CA TYR A 262 1.16 -6.87 4.12
C TYR A 262 1.52 -5.51 3.53
N ASN A 263 1.93 -5.56 2.27
CA ASN A 263 1.97 -4.44 1.35
C ASN A 263 0.67 -4.46 0.53
N VAL A 264 -0.09 -3.38 0.59
CA VAL A 264 -1.42 -3.26 -0.02
C VAL A 264 -1.38 -2.19 -1.10
N TYR A 265 -1.97 -2.53 -2.25
CA TYR A 265 -2.00 -1.71 -3.45
C TYR A 265 -3.45 -1.48 -3.87
N LYS A 266 -3.80 -0.23 -4.16
CA LYS A 266 -5.14 0.12 -4.62
C LYS A 266 -5.43 -0.50 -5.98
N PRO A 267 -6.70 -0.83 -6.29
CA PRO A 267 -7.07 -1.36 -7.61
C PRO A 267 -6.68 -0.45 -8.79
N SER A 268 -6.54 0.86 -8.54
CA SER A 268 -6.14 1.85 -9.54
C SER A 268 -4.63 1.89 -9.81
N THR A 269 -3.80 1.25 -8.99
CA THR A 269 -2.35 1.28 -9.18
C THR A 269 -1.90 0.27 -10.23
N PRO A 270 -1.02 0.67 -11.17
CA PRO A 270 -0.46 -0.27 -12.14
C PRO A 270 0.46 -1.25 -11.43
N PHE A 271 0.00 -2.48 -11.23
CA PHE A 271 0.73 -3.51 -10.50
C PHE A 271 1.45 -4.47 -11.47
N LYS A 272 2.77 -4.62 -11.28
CA LYS A 272 3.58 -5.61 -12.00
C LYS A 272 4.13 -6.64 -11.03
N LYS A 273 3.74 -7.90 -11.20
CA LYS A 273 4.07 -9.01 -10.29
C LYS A 273 5.56 -9.25 -10.09
N SER A 274 6.36 -9.15 -11.15
CA SER A 274 7.81 -9.36 -11.08
C SER A 274 8.57 -8.24 -10.38
N SER A 275 8.00 -7.04 -10.38
CA SER A 275 8.63 -5.83 -9.82
C SER A 275 7.53 -4.94 -9.25
N PRO A 276 6.99 -5.28 -8.06
CA PRO A 276 5.90 -4.56 -7.46
C PRO A 276 6.32 -3.09 -7.23
N PRO A 277 5.43 -2.12 -7.52
CA PRO A 277 5.71 -0.72 -7.23
C PRO A 277 5.82 -0.49 -5.71
N PRO A 278 6.20 0.73 -5.28
CA PRO A 278 6.09 1.11 -3.88
C PRO A 278 4.63 0.93 -3.39
N PRO A 279 4.41 0.36 -2.20
CA PRO A 279 3.07 0.08 -1.69
C PRO A 279 2.31 1.37 -1.36
N ASP A 280 1.00 1.40 -1.63
CA ASP A 280 0.13 2.50 -1.19
C ASP A 280 -0.04 2.50 0.32
N PHE A 281 -0.27 1.32 0.88
CA PHE A 281 -0.46 1.12 2.31
C PHE A 281 0.40 -0.04 2.78
N GLN A 282 1.07 0.17 3.90
CA GLN A 282 1.71 -0.89 4.65
C GLN A 282 0.88 -1.19 5.87
N MET A 283 0.69 -2.47 6.15
CA MET A 283 -0.25 -2.92 7.15
C MET A 283 0.34 -3.96 8.09
N ALA A 284 0.16 -3.70 9.38
CA ALA A 284 0.35 -4.69 10.44
C ALA A 284 -1.00 -5.34 10.75
N VAL A 285 -0.99 -6.64 11.03
CA VAL A 285 -2.20 -7.39 11.39
C VAL A 285 -2.04 -7.90 12.81
N ILE A 286 -3.03 -7.63 13.66
CA ILE A 286 -3.02 -8.02 15.06
C ILE A 286 -4.37 -8.62 15.48
N ASN A 287 -4.34 -9.48 16.51
CA ASN A 287 -5.53 -10.01 17.15
C ASN A 287 -5.91 -9.12 18.34
N ALA A 288 -7.12 -8.56 18.30
CA ALA A 288 -7.61 -7.59 19.29
C ALA A 288 -7.64 -8.12 20.74
N ARG A 289 -7.79 -9.45 20.91
CA ARG A 289 -7.96 -10.08 22.22
C ARG A 289 -6.64 -10.39 22.91
N THR A 290 -5.59 -10.60 22.13
CA THR A 290 -4.28 -10.99 22.66
C THR A 290 -3.31 -9.82 22.74
N THR A 291 -3.41 -8.85 21.81
CA THR A 291 -2.48 -7.72 21.74
C THR A 291 -3.09 -6.45 22.35
N PRO A 292 -2.42 -5.82 23.34
CA PRO A 292 -2.85 -4.52 23.88
C PRO A 292 -2.54 -3.39 22.89
N MET A 293 -3.04 -2.17 23.16
CA MET A 293 -2.77 -0.97 22.37
C MET A 293 -1.26 -0.76 22.13
N PRO A 294 -0.84 -0.35 20.93
CA PRO A 294 0.58 -0.18 20.63
C PRO A 294 1.19 0.93 21.49
N THR A 295 2.40 0.66 21.99
CA THR A 295 3.17 1.65 22.73
C THR A 295 3.72 2.73 21.79
N LEU A 296 4.10 3.87 22.36
CA LEU A 296 4.68 4.96 21.58
C LEU A 296 5.98 4.53 20.87
N GLN A 297 6.82 3.72 21.53
CA GLN A 297 8.06 3.23 20.95
C GLN A 297 7.80 2.32 19.75
N GLU A 298 6.89 1.35 19.87
CA GLU A 298 6.50 0.47 18.76
C GLU A 298 5.95 1.25 17.57
N LEU A 299 5.11 2.27 17.82
CA LEU A 299 4.62 3.15 16.77
C LEU A 299 5.77 3.93 16.11
N THR A 300 6.70 4.49 16.91
CA THR A 300 7.87 5.19 16.38
C THR A 300 8.74 4.28 15.53
N ASP A 301 9.00 3.04 15.95
CA ASP A 301 9.77 2.06 15.18
C ASP A 301 9.08 1.75 13.84
N LEU A 302 7.75 1.60 13.85
CA LEU A 302 6.95 1.43 12.63
C LEU A 302 6.97 2.67 11.72
N PHE A 303 7.11 3.88 12.28
CA PHE A 303 7.23 5.14 11.53
C PHE A 303 8.65 5.34 10.98
N GLU A 304 9.70 4.92 11.71
CA GLU A 304 11.10 5.04 11.27
C GLU A 304 11.37 4.23 10.00
N MET A 305 10.73 3.06 9.83
CA MET A 305 10.85 2.24 8.61
C MET A 305 10.21 2.87 7.37
N ARG A 306 9.43 3.96 7.52
CA ARG A 306 8.67 4.58 6.43
C ARG A 306 9.27 5.90 5.95
N PRO A 307 9.18 6.18 4.64
CA PRO A 307 9.48 7.50 4.09
C PRO A 307 8.39 8.51 4.49
N ASP A 308 8.71 9.78 4.28
CA ASP A 308 7.71 10.85 4.36
C ASP A 308 6.80 10.81 3.11
N GLU A 309 5.49 10.75 3.33
CA GLU A 309 4.48 10.78 2.30
C GLU A 309 4.31 12.22 1.78
N PRO A 310 4.28 12.42 0.44
CA PRO A 310 4.01 13.74 -0.09
C PRO A 310 2.58 14.17 0.26
N LEU A 311 2.41 15.47 0.50
CA LEU A 311 1.10 16.03 0.82
C LEU A 311 0.08 15.65 -0.26
N PRO A 312 -1.15 15.24 0.13
CA PRO A 312 -2.18 14.90 -0.83
C PRO A 312 -2.42 16.10 -1.75
N GLN A 313 -2.36 15.87 -3.06
CA GLN A 313 -2.64 16.93 -4.01
C GLN A 313 -4.06 17.46 -3.74
N PRO A 314 -4.25 18.79 -3.66
CA PRO A 314 -5.57 19.34 -3.43
C PRO A 314 -6.50 18.84 -4.52
N ARG A 315 -7.64 18.26 -4.10
CA ARG A 315 -8.68 17.80 -5.01
C ARG A 315 -9.02 18.96 -5.93
N LYS A 316 -8.62 18.88 -7.20
CA LYS A 316 -9.07 19.84 -8.22
C LYS A 316 -10.58 19.68 -8.28
N ARG A 317 -11.32 20.57 -7.61
CA ARG A 317 -12.74 20.76 -7.92
C ARG A 317 -12.74 21.25 -9.35
N GLY A 318 -12.92 20.33 -10.30
CA GLY A 318 -13.28 20.72 -11.65
C GLY A 318 -14.51 21.60 -11.50
N LEU A 319 -14.44 22.84 -12.01
CA LEU A 319 -15.67 23.54 -12.33
C LEU A 319 -16.46 22.60 -13.25
N PRO A 320 -17.80 22.48 -13.09
CA PRO A 320 -18.60 21.70 -14.00
C PRO A 320 -18.26 22.16 -15.42
N GLN A 321 -17.74 21.22 -16.19
CA GLN A 321 -17.45 21.38 -17.60
C GLN A 321 -18.78 21.72 -18.26
N GLN A 322 -19.03 23.02 -18.50
CA GLN A 322 -20.11 23.41 -19.39
C GLN A 322 -19.76 22.79 -20.73
N ASP A 323 -20.68 21.95 -21.23
CA ASP A 323 -20.61 21.32 -22.53
C ASP A 323 -20.45 22.40 -23.61
N ALA A 324 -19.21 22.68 -23.97
CA ALA A 324 -18.89 23.50 -25.13
C ALA A 324 -19.16 22.65 -26.37
N LYS A 325 -20.27 22.98 -27.05
CA LYS A 325 -20.63 22.49 -28.38
C LYS A 325 -19.42 22.53 -29.33
N PRO A 326 -19.24 21.54 -30.21
CA PRO A 326 -18.19 21.58 -31.22
C PRO A 326 -18.58 22.61 -32.30
N GLY A 327 -17.86 23.73 -32.34
CA GLY A 327 -18.06 24.75 -33.36
C GLY A 327 -17.05 25.89 -33.23
N THR A 328 -16.34 26.13 -34.33
CA THR A 328 -15.49 27.30 -34.63
C THR A 328 -14.05 27.25 -34.12
N HIS A 329 -13.17 26.78 -35.02
CA HIS A 329 -11.74 27.04 -34.98
C HIS A 329 -11.48 28.55 -35.04
N ASN A 330 -10.94 29.12 -33.96
CA ASN A 330 -10.20 30.38 -34.02
C ASN A 330 -8.70 30.04 -33.97
N PRO A 331 -7.86 30.63 -34.85
CA PRO A 331 -6.42 30.40 -34.81
C PRO A 331 -5.82 30.99 -33.51
N PRO A 332 -4.72 30.42 -33.01
CA PRO A 332 -4.10 30.88 -31.76
C PRO A 332 -3.56 32.32 -31.93
N PRO A 333 -3.62 33.16 -30.89
CA PRO A 333 -2.98 34.46 -30.94
C PRO A 333 -1.46 34.29 -31.02
N THR A 334 -0.87 34.84 -32.08
CA THR A 334 0.56 35.00 -32.29
C THR A 334 1.17 35.73 -31.08
N LEU A 335 1.89 35.01 -30.23
CA LEU A 335 2.78 35.63 -29.26
C LEU A 335 4.04 36.09 -30.01
N THR A 336 4.18 37.40 -30.16
CA THR A 336 5.41 38.04 -30.59
C THR A 336 6.56 37.62 -29.67
N PRO A 337 7.70 37.12 -30.20
CA PRO A 337 8.88 36.86 -29.37
C PRO A 337 9.47 38.19 -28.90
N THR A 338 9.31 38.50 -27.62
CA THR A 338 10.11 39.54 -26.95
C THR A 338 11.58 39.16 -27.03
N ALA A 339 12.40 40.09 -27.52
CA ALA A 339 13.84 39.94 -27.72
C ALA A 339 14.60 39.41 -26.49
N PRO A 340 15.65 38.59 -26.66
CA PRO A 340 16.50 38.18 -25.54
C PRO A 340 17.36 39.36 -25.08
N THR A 341 17.12 39.85 -23.87
CA THR A 341 18.06 40.73 -23.17
C THR A 341 19.30 39.91 -22.81
N TYR A 342 20.45 40.22 -23.41
CA TYR A 342 21.74 39.61 -23.08
C TYR A 342 22.09 39.86 -21.60
N PRO A 343 22.54 38.86 -20.82
CA PRO A 343 23.04 39.10 -19.47
C PRO A 343 24.46 39.70 -19.52
N PRO A 344 24.85 40.54 -18.53
CA PRO A 344 26.15 41.19 -18.51
C PRO A 344 27.33 40.20 -18.38
N PHE A 345 28.50 40.63 -18.89
CA PHE A 345 29.77 39.89 -19.00
C PHE A 345 30.19 39.08 -17.75
N LEU A 346 29.81 39.53 -16.54
CA LEU A 346 30.15 38.90 -15.26
C LEU A 346 29.56 37.49 -15.09
N HIS A 347 28.43 37.17 -15.73
CA HIS A 347 27.81 35.85 -15.66
C HIS A 347 28.60 34.78 -16.45
N ARG A 348 29.47 35.20 -17.36
CA ARG A 348 30.31 34.31 -18.19
C ARG A 348 31.60 33.90 -17.47
N VAL A 349 32.08 34.72 -16.53
CA VAL A 349 33.33 34.50 -15.79
C VAL A 349 33.10 33.71 -14.50
N PHE A 350 31.92 33.85 -13.87
CA PHE A 350 31.59 33.16 -12.61
C PHE A 350 30.21 32.50 -12.62
N PRO A 351 30.00 31.41 -13.40
CA PRO A 351 28.71 30.73 -13.52
C PRO A 351 28.24 30.07 -12.21
N SER A 352 29.14 29.88 -11.23
CA SER A 352 28.82 29.33 -9.91
C SER A 352 28.27 30.35 -8.91
N LEU A 353 28.51 31.65 -9.13
CA LEU A 353 28.09 32.73 -8.22
C LEU A 353 26.74 33.34 -8.61
N PHE A 354 26.31 33.19 -9.86
CA PHE A 354 25.03 33.66 -10.36
C PHE A 354 24.34 32.52 -11.13
N PRO A 355 23.58 31.64 -10.46
CA PRO A 355 22.72 30.71 -11.18
C PRO A 355 21.56 31.49 -11.81
N VAL A 356 21.32 31.26 -13.10
CA VAL A 356 20.11 31.74 -13.79
C VAL A 356 18.89 31.23 -13.02
N LEU A 357 18.20 32.15 -12.34
CA LEU A 357 16.90 31.86 -11.77
C LEU A 357 15.90 31.70 -12.92
N VAL A 358 15.85 30.49 -13.49
CA VAL A 358 14.65 30.07 -14.22
C VAL A 358 13.54 30.17 -13.20
N ALA A 359 12.68 31.17 -13.35
CA ALA A 359 11.51 31.36 -12.51
C ALA A 359 10.60 30.13 -12.68
N SER A 360 10.87 29.07 -11.90
CA SER A 360 9.94 27.96 -11.74
C SER A 360 8.66 28.58 -11.20
N LYS A 361 7.57 28.43 -11.95
CA LYS A 361 6.23 28.91 -11.61
C LYS A 361 5.63 28.26 -10.34
N ASP A 362 6.44 27.61 -9.52
CA ASP A 362 6.06 27.12 -8.21
C ASP A 362 6.33 28.22 -7.17
N ARG A 363 5.43 29.21 -7.13
CA ARG A 363 5.23 29.94 -5.88
C ARG A 363 4.86 28.89 -4.82
N PRO A 364 5.45 28.87 -3.61
CA PRO A 364 4.99 28.00 -2.54
C PRO A 364 3.53 28.35 -2.29
N ARG A 365 2.63 27.50 -2.80
CA ARG A 365 1.20 27.70 -2.60
C ARG A 365 0.95 27.54 -1.11
N VAL A 366 0.22 28.48 -0.52
CA VAL A 366 -0.24 28.37 0.86
C VAL A 366 -1.15 27.14 0.93
N VAL A 367 -0.56 26.01 1.30
CA VAL A 367 -1.31 24.77 1.53
C VAL A 367 -2.04 24.94 2.84
N ASN A 368 -3.32 24.56 2.88
CA ASN A 368 -4.07 24.59 4.12
C ASN A 368 -3.38 23.66 5.15
N PRO A 369 -2.88 24.19 6.29
CA PRO A 369 -2.14 23.40 7.27
C PRO A 369 -2.96 22.21 7.78
N PHE A 370 -4.29 22.34 7.89
CA PHE A 370 -5.16 21.25 8.33
C PHE A 370 -5.11 20.03 7.40
N THR A 371 -4.84 20.22 6.10
CA THR A 371 -4.71 19.10 5.18
C THR A 371 -3.42 18.31 5.41
N ALA A 372 -2.31 19.02 5.68
CA ALA A 372 -1.04 18.41 6.05
C ALA A 372 -1.11 17.73 7.42
N LEU A 373 -1.73 18.38 8.41
CA LEU A 373 -1.91 17.85 9.75
C LEU A 373 -2.81 16.60 9.77
N LYS A 374 -3.87 16.57 8.96
CA LYS A 374 -4.77 15.42 8.85
C LYS A 374 -4.14 14.24 8.10
N ALA A 375 -3.32 14.51 7.09
CA ALA A 375 -2.61 13.45 6.36
C ALA A 375 -1.51 12.83 7.24
N GLY A 376 -0.78 13.69 7.97
CA GLY A 376 0.45 13.34 8.65
C GLY A 376 1.62 13.18 7.68
N LYS A 377 2.83 13.07 8.24
CA LYS A 377 4.06 12.82 7.47
C LYS A 377 4.17 11.38 7.02
N LYS A 378 3.82 10.46 7.90
CA LYS A 378 3.94 9.02 7.68
C LYS A 378 2.65 8.36 8.13
N MET A 379 2.10 7.44 7.34
CA MET A 379 0.88 6.71 7.69
C MET A 379 1.05 5.19 7.71
N ILE A 380 0.50 4.53 8.72
CA ILE A 380 0.41 3.07 8.83
C ILE A 380 -1.02 2.67 9.11
N VAL A 381 -1.40 1.53 8.54
CA VAL A 381 -2.69 0.91 8.81
C VAL A 381 -2.45 -0.27 9.72
N ILE A 382 -3.21 -0.36 10.80
CA ILE A 382 -3.23 -1.54 11.66
C ILE A 382 -4.58 -2.20 11.45
N ALA A 383 -4.57 -3.43 10.93
CA ALA A 383 -5.75 -4.27 10.85
C ALA A 383 -5.90 -5.03 12.16
N VAL A 384 -7.02 -4.82 12.82
CA VAL A 384 -7.36 -5.42 14.10
C VAL A 384 -8.46 -6.44 13.85
N VAL A 385 -8.21 -7.69 14.24
CA VAL A 385 -9.16 -8.78 14.08
C VAL A 385 -9.69 -9.20 15.44
N ASP A 386 -11.01 -9.12 15.61
CA ASP A 386 -11.72 -9.61 16.80
C ASP A 386 -12.71 -10.70 16.38
N SER A 387 -12.34 -11.97 16.61
CA SER A 387 -13.18 -13.15 16.31
C SER A 387 -13.87 -13.12 14.95
N GLY A 388 -13.13 -12.77 13.89
CA GLY A 388 -13.64 -12.72 12.52
C GLY A 388 -14.11 -11.35 12.05
N ASN A 389 -14.27 -10.38 12.94
CA ASN A 389 -14.53 -8.99 12.57
C ASN A 389 -13.22 -8.25 12.34
N VAL A 390 -13.05 -7.73 11.11
CA VAL A 390 -11.85 -6.99 10.71
C VAL A 390 -12.12 -5.48 10.79
N GLY A 391 -11.38 -4.78 11.65
CA GLY A 391 -11.34 -3.32 11.73
C GLY A 391 -10.00 -2.77 11.22
N PHE A 392 -10.01 -1.57 10.62
CA PHE A 392 -8.80 -0.91 10.14
C PHE A 392 -8.61 0.43 10.85
N PHE A 393 -7.47 0.61 11.50
CA PHE A 393 -7.11 1.84 12.19
C PHE A 393 -5.94 2.50 11.47
N ARG A 394 -6.09 3.79 11.14
CA ARG A 394 -5.03 4.60 10.54
C ARG A 394 -4.30 5.36 11.63
N PHE A 395 -3.00 5.13 11.75
CA PHE A 395 -2.10 5.92 12.58
C PHE A 395 -1.21 6.78 11.68
N SER A 396 -1.12 8.07 11.99
CA SER A 396 -0.32 9.02 11.23
C SER A 396 0.57 9.86 12.14
N GLU A 397 1.84 10.02 11.76
CA GLU A 397 2.77 10.90 12.45
C GLU A 397 2.42 12.37 12.15
N GLY A 398 2.10 13.15 13.18
CA GLY A 398 1.67 14.53 13.03
C GLY A 398 2.77 15.46 12.50
N ALA A 399 2.41 16.36 11.58
CA ALA A 399 3.35 17.31 10.98
C ALA A 399 3.43 18.67 11.72
N PHE A 400 3.15 18.70 13.03
CA PHE A 400 3.08 19.96 13.82
C PHE A 400 4.40 20.74 13.88
N GLY A 401 5.54 20.07 13.68
CA GLY A 401 6.84 20.74 13.60
C GLY A 401 7.06 21.55 12.32
N GLU A 402 6.43 21.16 11.20
CA GLU A 402 6.54 21.85 9.91
C GLU A 402 5.44 22.91 9.73
N TRP A 403 4.28 22.67 10.33
CA TRP A 403 3.11 23.53 10.27
C TRP A 403 2.76 24.05 11.67
N PRO A 404 3.55 25.01 12.22
CA PRO A 404 3.23 25.62 13.49
C PRO A 404 1.90 26.38 13.38
N MET A 405 0.96 26.11 14.29
CA MET A 405 -0.32 26.82 14.39
C MET A 405 -0.14 28.08 15.26
N ALA A 406 0.71 29.00 14.81
CA ALA A 406 0.99 30.28 15.48
C ALA A 406 0.41 31.45 14.70
#